data_AF-A0AAT9H5N3-F1
#
_entry.id   AF-A0AAT9H5N3-F1
#
_cell.length_a   1.000
_cell.length_b   1.000
_cell.length_c   1.000
_cell.angle_alpha   90.00
_cell.angle_beta   90.00
_cell.angle_gamma   90.00
#
_symmetry.space_group_name_H-M   'P 1'
#
loop_
_entity.id
_entity.type
_entity.pdbx_description
1 polymer ?
#
loop_
_entity_poly.entity_id
_entity_poly.type
_entity_poly.pdbx_seq_one_letter_code
_entity_poly.pdbx_strand_id
1 'polypeptide(L)'
;MEKASTLQAGFILRIVLGVTMLSAVADRFGYWGAPGDPGVAWGNWDHFVTYTQTLNAFAGRSLAEILGTLATFFEILFGLFLIIGYKTRYIALATAGLMLLFAISMAVSVSVKAPFDYSVLTSAAAALLLSSLEKTYLALDNRSK
;
A
#
# COMPACT_ATOMS: atom_id res chain seq x y z
N MET A 1 -25.56 -15.32 -13.66
CA MET A 1 -24.36 -14.94 -12.89
C MET A 1 -24.72 -14.97 -11.42
N GLU A 2 -24.13 -15.87 -10.65
CA GLU A 2 -24.25 -15.86 -9.18
C GLU A 2 -23.55 -14.59 -8.65
N LYS A 3 -24.20 -13.85 -7.75
CA LYS A 3 -23.62 -12.62 -7.18
C LYS A 3 -22.48 -13.01 -6.24
N ALA A 4 -21.29 -12.44 -6.44
CA ALA A 4 -20.20 -12.61 -5.49
C ALA A 4 -20.66 -12.16 -4.09
N SER A 5 -20.47 -13.02 -3.09
CA SER A 5 -20.80 -12.69 -1.70
C SER A 5 -19.85 -11.61 -1.19
N THR A 6 -20.33 -10.73 -0.30
CA THR A 6 -19.50 -9.70 0.37
C THR A 6 -18.28 -10.31 1.07
N LEU A 7 -18.38 -11.56 1.55
CA LEU A 7 -17.27 -12.32 2.11
C LEU A 7 -16.15 -12.60 1.10
N GLN A 8 -16.53 -12.98 -0.13
CA GLN A 8 -15.58 -13.28 -1.21
C GLN A 8 -14.96 -11.99 -1.74
N ALA A 9 -15.77 -10.93 -1.93
CA ALA A 9 -15.27 -9.61 -2.32
C ALA A 9 -14.28 -9.05 -1.30
N GLY A 10 -14.58 -9.15 -0.01
CA GLY A 10 -13.67 -8.72 1.06
C GLY A 10 -12.38 -9.52 1.12
N PHE A 11 -12.42 -10.82 0.83
CA PHE A 11 -11.21 -11.64 0.69
C PHE A 11 -10.34 -11.19 -0.47
N ILE A 12 -10.94 -10.97 -1.65
CA ILE A 12 -10.20 -10.47 -2.82
C ILE A 12 -9.55 -9.11 -2.51
N LEU A 13 -10.31 -8.18 -1.90
CA LEU A 13 -9.78 -6.87 -1.50
C LEU A 13 -8.56 -7.00 -0.58
N ARG A 14 -8.63 -7.87 0.43
CA ARG A 14 -7.51 -8.12 1.35
C ARG A 14 -6.26 -8.60 0.63
N ILE A 15 -6.41 -9.63 -0.20
CA ILE A 15 -5.28 -10.23 -0.92
C ILE A 15 -4.68 -9.21 -1.89
N VAL A 16 -5.51 -8.55 -2.69
CA VAL A 16 -5.02 -7.59 -3.70
C VAL A 16 -4.36 -6.39 -3.04
N LEU A 17 -4.96 -5.80 -1.98
CA LEU A 17 -4.31 -4.70 -1.25
C LEU A 17 -2.96 -5.13 -0.67
N GLY A 18 -2.90 -6.30 -0.02
CA GLY A 18 -1.66 -6.78 0.57
C GLY A 18 -0.57 -7.08 -0.47
N VAL A 19 -0.93 -7.74 -1.57
CA VAL A 19 0.00 -8.02 -2.68
C VAL A 19 0.47 -6.73 -3.34
N THR A 20 -0.39 -5.74 -3.57
CA THR A 20 0.01 -4.45 -4.14
C THR A 20 1.06 -3.75 -3.29
N MET A 21 0.89 -3.73 -1.96
CA MET A 21 1.87 -3.14 -1.05
C MET A 21 3.20 -3.91 -1.09
N LEU A 22 3.15 -5.24 -1.02
CA LEU A 22 4.36 -6.08 -1.09
C LEU A 22 5.06 -6.00 -2.45
N SER A 23 4.31 -5.82 -3.53
CA SER A 23 4.86 -5.63 -4.88
C SER A 23 5.61 -4.30 -4.98
N ALA A 24 5.08 -3.22 -4.42
CA ALA A 24 5.78 -1.94 -4.36
C ALA A 24 7.07 -2.03 -3.53
N VAL A 25 7.03 -2.75 -2.41
CA VAL A 25 8.22 -3.05 -1.60
C VAL A 25 9.24 -3.86 -2.42
N ALA A 26 8.79 -4.88 -3.15
CA ALA A 26 9.66 -5.71 -3.96
C ALA A 26 10.40 -4.90 -5.05
N ASP A 27 9.74 -3.88 -5.61
CA ASP A 27 10.35 -2.96 -6.58
C ASP A 27 11.51 -2.16 -5.98
N ARG A 28 11.38 -1.72 -4.72
CA ARG A 28 12.44 -0.98 -4.00
C ARG A 28 13.67 -1.83 -3.74
N PHE A 29 13.51 -3.14 -3.68
CA PHE A 29 14.61 -4.10 -3.54
C PHE A 29 15.11 -4.64 -4.89
N GLY A 30 14.55 -4.17 -6.01
CA GLY A 30 14.98 -4.55 -7.35
C GLY A 30 14.48 -5.92 -7.83
N TYR A 31 13.48 -6.50 -7.17
CA TYR A 31 12.94 -7.80 -7.59
C TYR A 31 12.18 -7.75 -8.93
N TRP A 32 11.71 -6.59 -9.35
CA TRP A 32 11.04 -6.40 -10.65
C TRP A 32 11.98 -6.01 -11.79
N GLY A 33 13.24 -5.70 -11.50
CA GLY A 33 14.24 -5.27 -12.48
C GLY A 33 15.11 -4.12 -11.99
N ALA A 34 16.02 -3.68 -12.84
CA ALA A 34 16.90 -2.55 -12.55
C ALA A 34 16.21 -1.20 -12.82
N PRO A 35 16.69 -0.09 -12.22
CA PRO A 35 16.16 1.24 -12.52
C PRO A 35 16.18 1.53 -14.02
N GLY A 36 15.04 1.93 -14.57
CA GLY A 36 14.87 2.25 -15.99
C GLY A 36 14.37 1.08 -16.85
N ASP A 37 14.27 -0.13 -16.31
CA ASP A 37 13.66 -1.26 -17.02
C ASP A 37 12.15 -1.04 -17.22
N PRO A 38 11.56 -1.57 -18.31
CA PRO A 38 10.13 -1.45 -18.56
C PRO A 38 9.28 -2.03 -17.42
N GLY A 39 8.42 -1.19 -16.82
CA GLY A 39 7.52 -1.60 -15.74
C GLY A 39 8.10 -1.50 -14.33
N VAL A 40 9.34 -1.03 -14.18
CA VAL A 40 9.99 -0.78 -12.88
C VAL A 40 9.78 0.67 -12.46
N ALA A 41 9.33 0.91 -11.22
CA ALA A 41 9.10 2.28 -10.73
C ALA A 41 10.38 2.88 -10.11
N TRP A 42 11.11 2.09 -9.33
CA TRP A 42 12.35 2.48 -8.64
C TRP A 42 13.51 1.54 -8.94
N GLY A 43 13.30 0.22 -8.85
CA GLY A 43 14.31 -0.81 -9.17
C GLY A 43 15.49 -0.93 -8.18
N ASN A 44 15.67 0.03 -7.28
CA ASN A 44 16.56 -0.09 -6.12
C ASN A 44 16.20 0.92 -5.02
N TRP A 45 16.89 0.78 -3.89
CA TRP A 45 16.65 1.60 -2.70
C TRP A 45 17.04 3.06 -2.91
N ASP A 46 18.13 3.34 -3.63
CA ASP A 46 18.65 4.71 -3.78
C ASP A 46 17.74 5.59 -4.65
N HIS A 47 17.21 5.03 -5.74
CA HIS A 47 16.20 5.67 -6.57
C HIS A 47 14.89 5.88 -5.79
N PHE A 48 14.50 4.92 -4.95
CA PHE A 48 13.34 5.08 -4.07
C PHE A 48 13.53 6.21 -3.05
N VAL A 49 14.70 6.32 -2.42
CA VAL A 49 15.02 7.40 -1.48
C VAL A 49 15.02 8.76 -2.19
N THR A 50 15.60 8.82 -3.40
CA THR A 50 15.58 10.04 -4.22
C THR A 50 14.16 10.44 -4.57
N TYR A 51 13.31 9.48 -4.99
CA TYR A 51 11.90 9.73 -5.23
C TYR A 51 11.16 10.19 -3.96
N THR A 52 11.44 9.57 -2.82
CA THR A 52 10.87 9.96 -1.52
C THR A 52 11.24 11.40 -1.16
N GLN A 53 12.45 11.85 -1.51
CA GLN A 53 12.87 13.23 -1.36
C GLN A 53 12.06 14.18 -2.26
N THR A 54 11.74 13.79 -3.50
CA THR A 54 10.88 14.60 -4.38
C THR A 54 9.48 14.79 -3.80
N LEU A 55 8.94 13.75 -3.15
CA LEU A 55 7.63 13.78 -2.48
C LEU A 55 7.64 14.57 -1.16
N ASN A 56 8.82 14.84 -0.60
CA ASN A 56 8.99 15.52 0.67
C ASN A 56 10.04 16.61 0.49
N ALA A 57 9.72 17.67 -0.25
CA ALA A 57 10.68 18.71 -0.62
C ALA A 57 11.36 19.40 0.58
N PHE A 58 10.77 19.31 1.78
CA PHE A 58 11.35 19.80 3.04
C PHE A 58 12.39 18.84 3.65
N ALA A 59 12.47 17.59 3.18
CA ALA A 59 13.34 16.56 3.71
C ALA A 59 14.69 16.52 3.00
N GLY A 60 15.78 16.57 3.77
CA GLY A 60 17.10 16.17 3.28
C GLY A 60 17.18 14.65 3.07
N ARG A 61 18.25 14.16 2.43
CA ARG A 61 18.42 12.74 2.11
C ARG A 61 18.27 11.82 3.32
N SER A 62 18.87 12.15 4.47
CA SER A 62 18.77 11.34 5.68
C SER A 62 17.33 11.24 6.21
N LEU A 63 16.54 12.31 6.11
CA LEU A 63 15.13 12.28 6.51
C LEU A 63 14.30 11.48 5.50
N ALA A 64 14.59 11.59 4.21
CA ALA A 64 13.97 10.77 3.18
C ALA A 64 14.26 9.27 3.36
N GLU A 65 15.47 8.89 3.77
CA GLU A 65 15.82 7.51 4.12
C GLU A 65 15.00 6.99 5.31
N ILE A 66 14.84 7.79 6.36
CA ILE A 66 14.02 7.43 7.52
C ILE A 66 12.57 7.26 7.11
N LEU A 67 11.99 8.23 6.37
CA LEU A 67 10.62 8.16 5.90
C LEU A 67 10.39 6.96 4.98
N GLY A 68 11.31 6.72 4.04
CA GLY A 68 11.25 5.57 3.14
C GLY A 68 11.34 4.23 3.87
N THR A 69 12.19 4.15 4.90
CA THR A 69 12.31 2.96 5.76
C THR A 69 11.03 2.70 6.54
N LEU A 70 10.46 3.74 7.16
CA LEU A 70 9.20 3.63 7.92
C LEU A 70 8.04 3.22 6.99
N ALA A 71 7.92 3.87 5.83
CA ALA A 71 6.91 3.52 4.82
C ALA A 71 7.03 2.04 4.42
N THR A 72 8.24 1.60 4.06
CA THR A 72 8.52 0.21 3.68
C THR A 72 8.18 -0.78 4.80
N PHE A 73 8.55 -0.47 6.04
CA PHE A 73 8.23 -1.30 7.19
C PHE A 73 6.72 -1.47 7.39
N PHE A 74 5.96 -0.36 7.36
CA PHE A 74 4.50 -0.41 7.49
C PHE A 74 3.84 -1.11 6.31
N GLU A 75 4.35 -0.93 5.08
CA GLU A 75 3.80 -1.63 3.92
C GLU A 75 3.99 -3.14 3.99
N ILE A 76 5.15 -3.61 4.45
CA ILE A 76 5.38 -5.03 4.70
C ILE A 76 4.44 -5.54 5.77
N LEU A 77 4.38 -4.84 6.92
CA LEU A 77 3.58 -5.26 8.07
C LEU A 77 2.09 -5.34 7.72
N PHE A 78 1.55 -4.28 7.11
CA PHE A 78 0.14 -4.22 6.72
C PHE A 78 -0.16 -5.19 5.59
N GLY A 79 0.72 -5.32 4.60
CA GLY A 79 0.53 -6.25 3.49
C GLY A 79 0.42 -7.70 3.96
N LEU A 80 1.33 -8.14 4.84
CA LEU A 80 1.28 -9.47 5.43
C LEU A 80 0.03 -9.68 6.30
N PHE A 81 -0.33 -8.71 7.14
CA PHE A 81 -1.49 -8.85 8.02
C PHE A 81 -2.82 -8.83 7.27
N LEU A 82 -2.93 -8.08 6.16
CA LEU A 82 -4.09 -8.13 5.27
C LEU A 82 -4.22 -9.49 4.61
N ILE A 83 -3.12 -10.06 4.10
CA ILE A 83 -3.11 -11.39 3.49
C ILE A 83 -3.55 -12.45 4.50
N ILE A 84 -2.97 -12.45 5.70
CA ILE A 84 -3.33 -13.38 6.78
C ILE A 84 -4.75 -13.14 7.29
N GLY A 85 -5.19 -11.88 7.34
CA GLY A 85 -6.50 -11.48 7.87
C GLY A 85 -6.50 -11.42 9.39
N TYR A 86 -5.44 -10.86 9.95
CA TYR A 86 -5.28 -10.64 11.37
C TYR A 86 -5.56 -9.16 11.70
N LYS A 87 -6.50 -8.92 12.61
CA LYS A 87 -6.99 -7.58 12.98
C LYS A 87 -7.35 -6.73 11.76
N THR A 88 -8.02 -7.35 10.78
CA THR A 88 -8.33 -6.83 9.45
C THR A 88 -8.89 -5.42 9.49
N ARG A 89 -9.86 -5.14 10.37
CA ARG A 89 -10.46 -3.80 10.50
C ARG A 89 -9.42 -2.72 10.81
N TYR A 90 -8.55 -2.96 11.78
CA TYR A 90 -7.54 -1.99 12.21
C TYR A 90 -6.43 -1.83 11.18
N ILE A 91 -5.99 -2.94 10.58
CA ILE A 91 -4.95 -2.91 9.54
C ILE A 91 -5.47 -2.25 8.27
N ALA A 92 -6.74 -2.46 7.91
CA ALA A 92 -7.37 -1.80 6.79
C ALA A 92 -7.51 -0.29 7.01
N LEU A 93 -7.87 0.17 8.22
CA LEU A 93 -7.86 1.60 8.58
C LEU A 93 -6.45 2.21 8.51
N ALA A 94 -5.45 1.52 9.06
CA ALA A 94 -4.07 1.97 9.03
C ALA A 94 -3.54 2.04 7.58
N THR A 95 -3.89 1.05 6.75
CA THR A 95 -3.59 1.03 5.31
C THR A 95 -4.24 2.21 4.59
N ALA A 96 -5.52 2.48 4.85
CA ALA A 96 -6.21 3.63 4.28
C ALA A 96 -5.53 4.95 4.67
N GLY A 97 -5.15 5.10 5.94
CA GLY A 97 -4.39 6.27 6.42
C GLY A 97 -3.04 6.41 5.72
N LEU A 98 -2.27 5.33 5.59
CA LEU A 98 -0.99 5.34 4.90
C LEU A 98 -1.13 5.72 3.42
N MET A 99 -2.12 5.15 2.72
CA MET A 99 -2.39 5.48 1.33
C MET A 99 -2.84 6.94 1.16
N LEU A 100 -3.61 7.49 2.09
CA LEU A 100 -3.97 8.91 2.07
C LEU A 100 -2.76 9.82 2.29
N LEU A 101 -1.82 9.45 3.17
CA LEU A 101 -0.57 10.19 3.33
C LEU A 101 0.23 10.20 2.02
N PHE A 102 0.38 9.05 1.36
CA PHE A 102 1.01 9.00 0.03
C PHE A 102 0.27 9.84 -1.00
N ALA A 103 -1.07 9.78 -1.04
CA ALA A 103 -1.86 10.56 -1.98
C ALA A 103 -1.68 12.07 -1.76
N ILE A 104 -1.67 12.53 -0.51
CA ILE A 104 -1.45 13.94 -0.19
C ILE A 104 -0.04 14.38 -0.58
N SER A 105 0.99 13.61 -0.20
CA SER A 105 2.38 13.90 -0.59
C SER A 105 2.55 13.97 -2.10
N MET A 106 1.99 13.02 -2.85
CA MET A 106 2.04 13.01 -4.31
C MET A 106 1.26 14.18 -4.94
N ALA A 107 0.08 14.52 -4.39
CA ALA A 107 -0.73 15.63 -4.88
C ALA A 107 -0.02 16.99 -4.72
N VAL A 108 0.65 17.19 -3.57
CA VAL A 108 1.34 18.43 -3.23
C VAL A 108 2.66 18.57 -3.97
N SER A 109 3.42 17.48 -4.10
CA SER A 109 4.80 17.55 -4.60
C SER A 109 4.97 17.25 -6.09
N VAL A 110 4.08 16.45 -6.69
CA VAL A 110 4.18 16.06 -8.10
C VAL A 110 3.07 16.71 -8.90
N SER A 111 1.83 16.29 -8.66
CA SER A 111 0.63 16.88 -9.26
C SER A 111 -0.61 16.27 -8.63
N VAL A 112 -1.73 16.98 -8.68
CA VAL A 112 -3.05 16.47 -8.26
C VAL A 112 -3.46 15.19 -9.02
N LYS A 113 -2.92 14.95 -10.22
CA LYS A 113 -3.19 13.75 -11.03
C LYS A 113 -2.42 12.51 -10.55
N ALA A 114 -1.24 12.69 -9.98
CA ALA A 114 -0.35 11.57 -9.63
C ALA A 114 -1.00 10.51 -8.71
N PRO A 115 -1.74 10.85 -7.64
CA PRO A 115 -2.42 9.85 -6.81
C PRO A 115 -3.45 8.99 -7.55
N PHE A 116 -4.02 9.49 -8.65
CA PHE A 116 -4.97 8.75 -9.48
C PHE A 116 -4.25 7.79 -10.43
N ASP A 117 -3.14 8.21 -11.03
CA ASP A 117 -2.36 7.38 -11.97
C ASP A 117 -1.78 6.13 -11.30
N TYR A 118 -1.33 6.29 -10.06
CA TYR A 118 -0.85 5.17 -9.25
C TYR A 118 -1.96 4.44 -8.47
N SER A 119 -3.24 4.77 -8.71
CA SER A 119 -4.40 4.18 -8.04
C SER A 119 -4.33 4.23 -6.50
N VAL A 120 -3.64 5.23 -5.96
CA VAL A 120 -3.39 5.37 -4.51
C VAL A 120 -4.70 5.70 -3.80
N LEU A 121 -5.49 6.63 -4.36
CA LEU A 121 -6.79 7.00 -3.81
C LEU A 121 -7.80 5.85 -3.90
N THR A 122 -7.76 5.07 -4.99
CA THR A 122 -8.58 3.86 -5.13
C THR A 122 -8.22 2.83 -4.06
N SER A 123 -6.92 2.63 -3.81
CA SER A 123 -6.44 1.74 -2.77
C SER A 123 -6.84 2.21 -1.36
N ALA A 124 -6.80 3.52 -1.10
CA ALA A 124 -7.28 4.11 0.15
C ALA A 124 -8.79 3.85 0.36
N ALA A 125 -9.61 4.10 -0.67
CA ALA A 125 -11.04 3.85 -0.62
C ALA A 125 -11.37 2.35 -0.43
N ALA A 126 -10.64 1.47 -1.12
CA ALA A 126 -10.77 0.02 -0.98
C ALA A 126 -10.41 -0.46 0.43
N ALA A 127 -9.33 0.07 1.02
CA ALA A 127 -8.93 -0.23 2.38
C ALA A 127 -9.96 0.29 3.40
N LEU A 128 -10.52 1.49 3.18
CA LEU A 128 -11.59 2.03 4.02
C LEU A 128 -12.86 1.16 3.95
N LEU A 129 -13.28 0.76 2.74
CA LEU A 129 -14.40 -0.17 2.55
C LEU A 129 -14.13 -1.50 3.28
N LEU A 130 -12.94 -2.07 3.11
CA LEU A 130 -12.54 -3.31 3.78
C LEU A 130 -12.64 -3.19 5.31
N SER A 131 -12.30 -2.04 5.89
CA SER A 131 -12.41 -1.81 7.33
C SER A 131 -13.84 -1.83 7.87
N SER A 132 -14.83 -1.58 7.00
CA SER A 132 -16.24 -1.62 7.34
C SER A 132 -16.85 -3.03 7.30
N LEU A 133 -16.15 -4.01 6.72
CA LEU A 133 -16.61 -5.38 6.66
C LEU A 133 -16.36 -6.10 7.99
N GLU A 134 -17.39 -6.74 8.53
CA GLU A 134 -17.27 -7.50 9.78
C GLU A 134 -16.47 -8.80 9.61
N LYS A 135 -16.68 -9.48 8.48
CA LYS A 135 -16.05 -10.76 8.16
C LYS A 135 -15.61 -10.77 6.71
N THR A 136 -14.50 -11.45 6.46
CA THR A 136 -14.01 -11.73 5.10
C THR A 136 -13.67 -13.20 5.00
N TYR A 137 -13.81 -13.81 3.83
CA TYR A 137 -13.53 -15.23 3.67
C TYR A 137 -12.08 -15.55 4.09
N LEU A 138 -11.87 -16.70 4.75
CA LEU A 138 -10.57 -17.17 5.26
C LEU A 138 -9.79 -16.20 6.18
N ALA A 139 -10.43 -15.16 6.73
CA ALA A 139 -9.80 -14.32 7.75
C ALA A 139 -9.47 -15.12 9.00
N LEU A 140 -8.27 -14.90 9.55
CA LEU A 140 -7.92 -15.42 10.88
C LEU A 140 -8.86 -14.85 11.95
N ASP A 141 -9.29 -13.59 11.78
CA ASP A 141 -10.25 -12.91 12.67
C ASP A 141 -11.57 -13.67 12.83
N ASN A 142 -12.01 -14.40 11.80
CA ASN A 142 -13.26 -15.18 11.88
C ASN A 142 -13.20 -16.31 12.91
N ARG A 143 -12.00 -16.72 13.32
CA ARG A 143 -11.77 -17.81 14.29
C ARG A 143 -11.75 -17.30 15.74
N SER A 144 -11.60 -16.00 15.96
CA SER A 144 -11.67 -15.40 17.30
C SER A 144 -13.14 -15.16 17.64
N LYS A 145 -13.69 -15.97 18.56
CA LYS A 145 -15.01 -15.75 19.15
C LYS A 145 -14.92 -14.79 20.32
#